data_AF-A0A6J6HGH0-F1
#
_entry.id   AF-A0A6J6HGH0-F1
#
_cell.length_a   1.000
_cell.length_b   1.000
_cell.length_c   1.000
_cell.angle_alpha   90.00
_cell.angle_beta   90.00
_cell.angle_gamma   90.00
#
_symmetry.space_group_name_H-M   'P 1'
#
loop_
_entity.id
_entity.type
_entity.pdbx_description
1 polymer ?
#
loop_
_entity_poly.entity_id
_entity_poly.type
_entity_poly.pdbx_seq_one_letter_code
_entity_poly.pdbx_strand_id
1 'polypeptide(L)'
;MAIAFKVQEDFESGMGQLFSVLSDVSSWVVFDRPRLISAKNGEVKLAFEDNSRAIISFEIIDGGVRANVVHELLKSESEIKPRQQYWQDVLAGMHRRLDQK
;
A
#
# COMPACT_ATOMS: atom_id res chain seq x y z
N MET A 1 9.22 16.00 14.63
CA MET A 1 7.99 15.27 14.26
C MET A 1 8.30 14.51 12.97
N ALA A 2 7.98 13.22 12.91
CA ALA A 2 8.04 12.50 11.64
C ALA A 2 6.78 12.83 10.83
N ILE A 3 6.94 13.17 9.55
CA ILE A 3 5.84 13.51 8.66
C ILE A 3 5.25 12.20 8.11
N ALA A 4 3.92 12.12 8.09
CA ALA A 4 3.18 10.96 7.61
C ALA A 4 1.89 11.38 6.90
N PHE A 5 1.38 10.52 6.02
CA PHE A 5 0.06 10.67 5.40
C PHE A 5 -0.64 9.32 5.29
N LYS A 6 -1.95 9.36 5.04
CA LYS A 6 -2.80 8.19 4.83
C LYS A 6 -3.39 8.19 3.43
N VAL A 7 -3.45 7.02 2.80
CA VAL A 7 -4.23 6.73 1.60
C VAL A 7 -5.17 5.56 1.91
N GLN A 8 -6.38 5.60 1.38
CA GLN A 8 -7.38 4.55 1.54
C GLN A 8 -7.95 4.20 0.18
N GLU A 9 -8.16 2.91 -0.07
CA GLU A 9 -8.73 2.42 -1.32
C GLU A 9 -9.58 1.18 -1.03
N ASP A 10 -10.76 1.11 -1.65
CA ASP A 10 -11.71 0.03 -1.46
C ASP A 10 -11.61 -0.95 -2.63
N PHE A 11 -11.60 -2.24 -2.33
CA PHE A 11 -11.55 -3.32 -3.33
C PHE A 11 -12.74 -4.26 -3.14
N GLU A 12 -13.37 -4.69 -4.23
CA GLU A 12 -14.45 -5.70 -4.20
C GLU A 12 -13.92 -7.13 -3.95
N SER A 13 -12.59 -7.28 -3.88
CA SER A 13 -11.93 -8.57 -3.65
C SER A 13 -11.91 -8.98 -2.17
N GLY A 14 -11.81 -10.30 -1.92
CA GLY A 14 -11.67 -10.82 -0.56
C GLY A 14 -10.32 -10.51 0.08
N MET A 15 -10.31 -10.38 1.42
CA MET A 15 -9.13 -9.97 2.21
C MET A 15 -7.89 -10.81 1.94
N GLY A 16 -8.03 -12.14 1.86
CA GLY A 16 -6.89 -13.03 1.61
C GLY A 16 -6.24 -12.80 0.25
N GLN A 17 -7.05 -12.50 -0.77
CA GLN A 17 -6.56 -12.20 -2.13
C GLN A 17 -5.81 -10.86 -2.13
N LEU A 18 -6.42 -9.81 -1.57
CA LEU A 18 -5.83 -8.48 -1.49
C LEU A 18 -4.54 -8.47 -0.66
N PHE A 19 -4.54 -9.14 0.49
CA PHE A 19 -3.37 -9.31 1.35
C PHE A 19 -2.23 -10.01 0.62
N SER A 20 -2.52 -11.12 -0.06
CA SER A 20 -1.52 -11.88 -0.82
C SER A 20 -0.86 -11.00 -1.89
N VAL A 21 -1.66 -10.31 -2.69
CA VAL A 21 -1.17 -9.45 -3.78
C VAL A 21 -0.37 -8.24 -3.26
N LEU A 22 -0.83 -7.59 -2.19
CA LEU A 22 -0.10 -6.47 -1.59
C LEU A 22 1.14 -6.92 -0.79
N SER A 23 1.21 -8.16 -0.34
CA SER A 23 2.43 -8.72 0.26
C SER A 23 3.47 -9.14 -0.77
N ASP A 24 3.06 -9.45 -2.01
CA ASP A 24 3.97 -9.81 -3.12
C ASP A 24 4.47 -8.57 -3.86
N VAL A 25 5.32 -7.80 -3.17
CA VAL A 25 5.92 -6.57 -3.69
C VAL A 25 6.74 -6.79 -4.97
N SER A 26 7.24 -8.01 -5.19
CA SER A 26 8.00 -8.37 -6.40
C SER A 26 7.16 -8.28 -7.67
N SER A 27 5.85 -8.50 -7.54
CA SER A 27 4.89 -8.48 -8.64
C SER A 27 4.33 -7.10 -8.95
N TRP A 28 4.70 -6.07 -8.18
CA TRP A 28 4.23 -4.70 -8.40
C TRP A 28 4.90 -4.09 -9.63
N VAL A 29 4.09 -3.45 -10.47
CA VAL A 29 4.53 -2.70 -11.65
C VAL A 29 4.67 -1.24 -11.26
N VAL A 30 5.80 -0.90 -10.63
CA VAL A 30 6.08 0.42 -10.05
C VAL A 30 7.52 0.85 -10.31
N PHE A 31 7.77 2.17 -10.26
CA PHE A 31 9.09 2.74 -10.46
C PHE A 31 10.05 2.49 -9.28
N ASP A 32 9.55 2.67 -8.05
CA ASP A 32 10.29 2.46 -6.81
C ASP A 32 9.70 1.24 -6.09
N ARG A 33 10.48 0.16 -5.94
CA ARG A 33 10.00 -1.07 -5.33
C ARG A 33 10.48 -1.15 -3.88
N PRO A 34 9.59 -1.03 -2.88
CA PRO A 34 10.01 -1.14 -1.49
C PRO A 34 10.41 -2.58 -1.15
N ARG A 35 11.15 -2.73 -0.05
CA ARG A 35 11.44 -4.04 0.53
C ARG A 35 10.33 -4.42 1.49
N LEU A 36 9.81 -5.65 1.33
CA LEU A 36 8.93 -6.26 2.32
C LEU A 36 9.68 -6.51 3.64
N ILE A 37 9.22 -5.91 4.72
CA ILE A 37 9.75 -6.13 6.08
C ILE A 37 8.99 -7.24 6.79
N SER A 38 7.66 -7.22 6.69
CA SER A 38 6.81 -8.27 7.25
C SER A 38 5.43 -8.26 6.60
N ALA A 39 4.85 -9.44 6.38
CA ALA A 39 3.43 -9.61 6.06
C ALA A 39 2.85 -10.61 7.07
N LYS A 40 2.23 -10.11 8.14
CA LYS A 40 1.65 -10.94 9.20
C LYS A 40 0.57 -10.19 9.96
N ASN A 41 -0.33 -10.92 10.61
CA ASN A 41 -1.40 -10.36 11.45
C ASN A 41 -2.29 -9.34 10.71
N GLY A 42 -2.52 -9.53 9.40
CA GLY A 42 -3.32 -8.59 8.62
C GLY A 42 -2.63 -7.24 8.34
N GLU A 43 -1.30 -7.17 8.50
CA GLU A 43 -0.51 -5.99 8.13
C GLU A 43 0.61 -6.35 7.16
N VAL A 44 0.87 -5.45 6.21
CA VAL A 44 2.06 -5.46 5.35
C VAL A 44 2.92 -4.26 5.71
N LYS A 45 4.19 -4.50 6.07
CA LYS A 45 5.17 -3.46 6.43
C LYS A 45 6.26 -3.40 5.38
N LEU A 46 6.56 -2.19 4.94
CA LEU A 46 7.44 -1.90 3.82
C LEU A 46 8.48 -0.86 4.22
N ALA A 47 9.69 -1.00 3.69
CA ALA A 47 10.76 -0.02 3.81
C ALA A 47 11.21 0.45 2.43
N PHE A 48 11.39 1.75 2.29
CA PHE A 48 11.87 2.40 1.07
C PHE A 48 13.35 2.79 1.21
N GLU A 49 14.03 3.02 0.08
CA GLU A 49 15.46 3.35 0.05
C GLU A 49 15.78 4.70 0.72
N ASP A 50 14.82 5.63 0.72
CA ASP A 50 14.96 6.94 1.35
C ASP A 50 14.81 6.91 2.89
N ASN A 51 14.64 5.71 3.46
CA ASN A 51 14.34 5.39 4.87
C ASN A 51 12.90 5.68 5.31
N SER A 52 12.01 6.03 4.38
CA SER A 52 10.58 6.08 4.67
C SER A 52 10.01 4.67 4.82
N ARG A 53 8.81 4.58 5.38
CA ARG A 53 8.13 3.31 5.62
C ARG A 53 6.67 3.40 5.23
N ALA A 54 6.10 2.25 4.92
CA ALA A 54 4.65 2.14 4.82
C ALA A 54 4.12 0.93 5.59
N ILE A 55 2.93 1.13 6.14
CA ILE A 55 2.15 0.10 6.81
C ILE A 55 0.82 0.04 6.07
N ILE A 56 0.49 -1.14 5.57
CA ILE A 56 -0.80 -1.41 4.95
C ILE A 56 -1.60 -2.29 5.90
N SER A 57 -2.77 -1.84 6.30
CA SER A 57 -3.75 -2.62 7.06
C SER A 57 -5.04 -2.79 6.26
N PHE A 58 -5.81 -3.81 6.60
CA PHE A 58 -7.02 -4.17 5.87
C PHE A 58 -8.23 -4.13 6.80
N GLU A 59 -9.32 -3.58 6.29
CA GLU A 59 -10.60 -3.50 6.99
C GLU A 59 -11.68 -4.13 6.11
N ILE A 60 -12.42 -5.09 6.66
CA ILE A 60 -13.56 -5.68 5.95
C ILE A 60 -14.69 -4.64 5.96
N ILE A 61 -15.21 -4.31 4.79
CA ILE A 61 -16.33 -3.39 4.59
C ILE A 61 -17.48 -4.12 3.90
N ASP A 62 -18.65 -3.50 3.84
CA ASP A 62 -19.76 -4.06 3.08
C ASP A 62 -19.38 -4.14 1.59
N GLY A 63 -19.51 -5.33 1.01
CA GLY A 63 -19.14 -5.58 -0.38
C GLY A 63 -17.65 -5.71 -0.69
N GLY A 64 -16.73 -5.67 0.30
CA GLY A 64 -15.30 -5.77 -0.02
C GLY A 64 -14.33 -5.57 1.13
N VAL A 65 -13.13 -5.07 0.79
CA VAL A 65 -12.05 -4.80 1.73
C VAL A 65 -11.42 -3.45 1.43
N ARG A 66 -11.27 -2.63 2.45
CA ARG A 66 -10.54 -1.36 2.41
C ARG A 66 -9.08 -1.59 2.77
N ALA A 67 -8.16 -1.22 1.86
CA ALA A 67 -6.75 -1.09 2.16
C ALA A 67 -6.48 0.29 2.76
N ASN A 68 -5.86 0.33 3.93
CA ASN A 68 -5.41 1.54 4.61
C ASN A 68 -3.89 1.59 4.55
N VAL A 69 -3.34 2.55 3.80
CA VAL A 69 -1.90 2.77 3.72
C VAL A 69 -1.53 3.97 4.57
N VAL A 70 -0.64 3.76 5.53
CA VAL A 70 0.04 4.84 6.26
C VAL A 70 1.49 4.87 5.78
N HIS A 71 1.92 6.00 5.23
CA HIS A 71 3.29 6.22 4.82
C HIS A 71 3.93 7.26 5.73
N GLU A 72 5.05 6.93 6.34
CA GLU A 72 5.66 7.68 7.45
C GLU A 72 7.18 7.83 7.29
N LEU A 73 7.77 8.64 8.19
CA LEU A 73 9.20 8.98 8.20
C LEU A 73 9.64 9.80 6.98
N LEU A 74 8.73 10.62 6.44
CA LEU A 74 9.07 11.60 5.41
C LEU A 74 9.95 12.72 6.00
N LYS A 75 10.86 13.23 5.19
CA LYS A 75 11.81 14.28 5.57
C LYS A 75 11.19 15.68 5.49
N SER A 76 10.21 15.87 4.61
CA SER A 76 9.50 17.14 4.44
C SER A 76 8.09 16.93 3.87
N GLU A 77 7.22 17.94 4.03
CA GLU A 77 5.85 17.90 3.50
C GLU A 77 5.82 17.87 1.96
N SER A 78 6.87 18.39 1.30
CA SER A 78 6.98 18.33 -0.16
C SER A 78 7.08 16.90 -0.71
N GLU A 79 7.46 15.92 0.12
CA GLU A 79 7.52 14.50 -0.26
C GLU A 79 6.13 13.83 -0.24
N ILE A 80 5.12 14.45 0.40
CA ILE A 80 3.78 13.87 0.52
C ILE A 80 3.14 13.66 -0.85
N LYS A 81 3.11 14.71 -1.69
CA LYS A 81 2.40 14.64 -2.99
C LYS A 81 3.00 13.59 -3.94
N PRO A 82 4.33 13.51 -4.14
CA PRO A 82 4.94 12.43 -4.92
C PRO A 82 4.63 11.03 -4.36
N ARG A 83 4.67 10.86 -3.03
CA ARG A 83 4.40 9.57 -2.39
C ARG A 83 2.91 9.19 -2.43
N GLN A 84 2.00 10.15 -2.38
CA GLN A 84 0.57 9.92 -2.62
C GLN A 84 0.32 9.43 -4.05
N GLN A 85 0.94 10.06 -5.05
CA GLN A 85 0.84 9.63 -6.45
C GLN A 85 1.37 8.21 -6.63
N TYR A 86 2.53 7.90 -6.02
CA TYR A 86 3.08 6.54 -6.02
C TYR A 86 2.06 5.50 -5.51
N TRP A 87 1.36 5.79 -4.41
CA TRP A 87 0.34 4.88 -3.88
C TRP A 87 -0.89 4.76 -4.77
N GLN A 88 -1.33 5.86 -5.39
CA GLN A 88 -2.41 5.82 -6.37
C GLN A 88 -2.05 4.90 -7.54
N ASP A 89 -0.83 4.99 -8.05
CA ASP A 89 -0.36 4.15 -9.16
C ASP A 89 -0.28 2.67 -8.77
N VAL A 90 0.24 2.38 -7.57
CA VAL A 90 0.27 1.02 -6.99
C VAL A 90 -1.15 0.44 -6.92
N LEU A 91 -2.06 1.16 -6.27
CA LEU A 91 -3.42 0.68 -5.97
C LEU A 91 -4.26 0.56 -7.25
N ALA A 92 -4.12 1.48 -8.20
CA ALA A 92 -4.71 1.35 -9.54
C ALA A 92 -4.13 0.15 -10.33
N GLY A 93 -2.86 -0.17 -10.14
CA GLY A 93 -2.26 -1.41 -10.63
C GLY A 93 -2.90 -2.65 -10.02
N MET A 94 -3.22 -2.62 -8.71
CA MET A 94 -3.87 -3.73 -8.01
C MET A 94 -5.31 -3.95 -8.46
N HIS A 95 -6.10 -2.88 -8.63
CA HIS A 95 -7.45 -2.95 -9.21
C HIS A 95 -7.44 -3.69 -10.55
N ARG A 96 -6.59 -3.25 -11.49
CA ARG A 96 -6.45 -3.91 -12.79
C ARG A 96 -6.11 -5.40 -12.70
N ARG A 97 -5.39 -5.82 -11.67
CA ARG A 97 -5.04 -7.24 -11.47
C ARG A 97 -6.16 -8.03 -10.80
N LEU A 98 -6.91 -7.42 -9.90
CA LEU A 98 -7.92 -8.08 -9.09
C LEU A 98 -9.29 -8.13 -9.79
N ASP A 99 -9.60 -7.12 -10.59
CA ASP A 99 -10.88 -6.95 -11.29
C ASP A 99 -10.94 -7.70 -12.64
N GLN A 100 -9.81 -8.20 -13.15
CA GLN A 100 -9.74 -8.99 -14.39
C GLN A 100 -10.28 -10.43 -14.24
N LYS A 101 -11.29 -10.65 -13.39
CA LYS A 101 -11.97 -11.94 -13.24
C LYS A 101 -13.17 -12.09 -14.16
#